data_AF-A0A6V7VP55-F1
#
_entry.id   AF-A0A6V7VP55-F1
#
_cell.length_a   1.000
_cell.length_b   1.000
_cell.length_c   1.000
_cell.angle_alpha   90.00
_cell.angle_beta   90.00
_cell.angle_gamma   90.00
#
_symmetry.space_group_name_H-M   'P 1'
#
loop_
_entity.id
_entity.type
_entity.pdbx_description
1 polymer ?
#
loop_
_entity_poly.entity_id
_entity_poly.type
_entity_poly.pdbx_seq_one_letter_code
_entity_poly.pdbx_strand_id
1 'polypeptide(L)'
;MPKQYNKRLIDLFTEYANSIGFMLFGHLHTDTFRILKDSNGKPVQRMFLNPAITPLFNLNNPAFRVFDYDRNNFNIKDIRTFYVNLDELNQKGPNQVKTVLEYSMKKVYGLKTFDANEMNYLAKRFATEDRLFNLYIRFNRVMNGNDNLYIDRF
;
A
#
# COMPACT_ATOMS: atom_id res chain seq x y z
N MET A 1 -8.63 14.68 -13.87
CA MET A 1 -7.32 15.30 -14.16
C MET A 1 -7.07 15.29 -15.66
N PRO A 2 -6.93 16.44 -16.33
CA PRO A 2 -6.48 16.50 -17.71
C PRO A 2 -5.17 15.71 -17.93
N LYS A 3 -5.10 14.93 -19.02
CA LYS A 3 -3.96 14.04 -19.32
C LYS A 3 -2.61 14.76 -19.29
N GLN A 4 -2.59 16.04 -19.66
CA GLN A 4 -1.40 16.89 -19.67
C GLN A 4 -0.74 17.03 -18.29
N TYR A 5 -1.52 17.12 -17.20
CA TYR A 5 -0.97 17.27 -15.86
C TYR A 5 -0.35 15.98 -15.36
N ASN A 6 -1.02 14.85 -15.62
CA ASN A 6 -0.47 13.55 -15.27
C ASN A 6 0.85 13.29 -16.00
N LYS A 7 0.91 13.59 -17.31
CA LYS A 7 2.15 13.48 -18.07
C LYS A 7 3.26 14.36 -17.49
N ARG A 8 2.99 15.65 -17.29
CA ARG A 8 4.00 16.58 -16.75
C ARG A 8 4.51 16.14 -15.38
N LEU A 9 3.63 15.64 -14.52
CA LEU A 9 3.99 15.15 -13.20
C LEU A 9 4.85 13.87 -13.26
N ILE A 10 4.50 12.93 -14.13
CA ILE A 10 5.28 11.71 -14.37
C ILE A 10 6.68 12.06 -14.90
N ASP A 11 6.77 13.01 -15.84
CA ASP A 11 8.05 13.47 -16.39
C ASP A 11 8.95 14.03 -15.27
N LEU A 12 8.41 14.90 -14.41
CA LEU A 12 9.14 15.44 -13.23
C LEU A 12 9.55 14.36 -12.24
N PHE A 13 8.65 13.44 -11.90
CA PHE A 13 8.99 12.33 -11.00
C PHE A 13 10.07 11.41 -11.55
N THR A 14 10.12 11.26 -12.87
CA THR A 14 11.15 10.45 -13.55
C THR A 14 12.48 11.19 -13.56
N GLU A 15 12.49 12.48 -13.91
CA GLU A 15 13.67 13.34 -13.96
C GLU A 15 14.36 13.45 -12.59
N TYR A 16 13.58 13.66 -11.52
CA TYR A 16 14.09 13.84 -10.16
C TYR A 16 14.04 12.56 -9.30
N ALA A 17 13.90 11.38 -9.92
CA ALA A 17 13.73 10.11 -9.23
C ALA A 17 14.82 9.84 -8.17
N ASN A 18 16.07 10.24 -8.43
CA ASN A 18 17.21 10.05 -7.53
C ASN A 18 17.19 10.99 -6.31
N SER A 19 16.45 12.10 -6.37
CA SER A 19 16.33 13.07 -5.27
C SER A 19 15.08 12.82 -4.42
N ILE A 20 14.09 12.10 -4.94
CA ILE A 20 12.82 11.84 -4.26
C ILE A 20 12.98 10.67 -3.27
N GLY A 21 13.03 10.97 -1.98
CA GLY A 21 13.07 9.94 -0.92
C GLY A 21 11.76 9.18 -0.77
N PHE A 22 10.64 9.91 -0.69
CA PHE A 22 9.29 9.37 -0.45
C PHE A 22 8.27 9.92 -1.43
N MET A 23 7.30 9.07 -1.80
CA MET A 23 6.12 9.45 -2.57
C MET A 23 4.88 8.86 -1.91
N LEU A 24 4.21 9.67 -1.10
CA LEU A 24 3.05 9.27 -0.30
C LEU A 24 1.79 9.97 -0.81
N PHE A 25 0.77 9.18 -1.13
CA PHE A 25 -0.51 9.66 -1.67
C PHE A 25 -1.67 9.04 -0.90
N GLY A 26 -2.88 9.51 -1.18
CA GLY A 26 -4.14 8.98 -0.65
C GLY A 26 -5.21 8.94 -1.73
N HIS A 27 -6.38 9.51 -1.46
CA HIS A 27 -7.53 9.66 -2.36
C HIS A 27 -8.27 8.37 -2.77
N LEU A 28 -7.59 7.24 -2.96
CA LEU A 28 -8.25 5.98 -3.32
C LEU A 28 -8.90 5.25 -2.13
N HIS A 29 -8.60 5.67 -0.90
CA HIS A 29 -9.06 5.06 0.36
C HIS A 29 -8.61 3.60 0.58
N THR A 30 -7.90 3.00 -0.38
CA THR A 30 -7.40 1.63 -0.36
C THR A 30 -5.88 1.57 -0.19
N ASP A 31 -5.38 0.44 0.31
CA ASP A 31 -3.95 0.18 0.47
C ASP A 31 -3.35 -0.29 -0.87
N THR A 32 -2.54 0.54 -1.53
CA THR A 32 -1.88 0.13 -2.77
C THR A 32 -0.55 0.86 -2.99
N PHE A 33 0.18 0.44 -4.01
CA PHE A 33 1.37 1.12 -4.48
C PHE A 33 1.43 1.14 -6.01
N ARG A 34 2.25 2.04 -6.55
CA ARG A 34 2.54 2.14 -7.99
C ARG A 34 4.05 2.15 -8.21
N ILE A 35 4.47 1.59 -9.33
CA ILE A 35 5.86 1.64 -9.80
C ILE A 35 5.95 2.64 -10.93
N LEU A 36 6.84 3.61 -10.79
CA LEU A 36 7.21 4.51 -11.88
C LEU A 36 8.37 3.90 -12.65
N LYS A 37 8.23 3.84 -13.98
CA LYS A 37 9.27 3.36 -14.89
C LYS A 37 9.66 4.49 -15.84
N ASP A 38 10.95 4.52 -16.19
CA ASP A 38 11.44 5.41 -17.25
C ASP A 38 11.03 4.92 -18.65
N SER A 39 11.46 5.65 -19.69
CA SER A 39 11.17 5.32 -21.09
C SER A 39 11.73 3.97 -21.54
N ASN A 40 12.73 3.43 -20.85
CA ASN A 40 13.34 2.14 -21.12
C ASN A 40 12.68 1.00 -20.32
N GLY A 41 11.65 1.32 -19.53
CA GLY A 41 10.94 0.36 -18.68
C GLY A 41 11.67 0.02 -17.37
N LYS A 42 12.77 0.71 -17.05
CA LYS A 42 13.49 0.53 -15.78
C LYS A 42 12.68 1.15 -14.65
N PRO A 43 12.42 0.45 -13.54
CA PRO A 43 11.75 1.04 -12.39
C PRO A 43 12.68 2.08 -11.73
N VAL A 44 12.18 3.29 -11.57
CA VAL A 44 12.96 4.44 -11.04
C VAL A 44 12.39 4.99 -9.74
N GLN A 45 11.09 4.83 -9.51
CA GLN A 45 10.43 5.28 -8.28
C GLN A 45 9.25 4.39 -7.90
N ARG A 46 8.78 4.56 -6.67
CA ARG A 46 7.68 3.82 -6.06
C ARG A 46 6.79 4.79 -5.29
N MET A 47 5.48 4.66 -5.47
CA MET A 47 4.48 5.52 -4.86
C MET A 47 3.60 4.68 -3.94
N PHE A 48 3.43 5.10 -2.69
CA PHE A 48 2.55 4.43 -1.74
C PHE A 48 1.24 5.21 -1.60
N LEU A 49 0.12 4.55 -1.87
CA LEU A 49 -1.22 5.11 -1.74
C LEU A 49 -1.82 4.55 -0.47
N ASN A 50 -1.94 5.40 0.53
CA ASN A 50 -2.33 5.02 1.88
C ASN A 50 -3.86 4.90 1.99
N PRO A 51 -4.35 3.95 2.80
CA PRO A 51 -5.78 3.84 3.07
C PRO A 51 -6.30 5.06 3.83
N ALA A 52 -7.62 5.23 3.85
CA ALA A 52 -8.25 6.32 4.58
C ALA A 52 -8.64 5.93 6.01
N ILE A 53 -8.73 6.93 6.88
CA ILE A 53 -9.42 6.79 8.17
C ILE A 53 -10.93 6.68 7.95
N THR A 54 -11.48 7.38 6.96
CA THR A 54 -12.92 7.35 6.69
C THR A 54 -13.35 6.04 6.00
N PRO A 55 -14.41 5.36 6.50
CA PRO A 55 -14.95 4.16 5.88
C PRO A 55 -16.12 4.44 4.92
N LEU A 56 -16.40 5.71 4.57
CA LEU A 56 -17.64 6.16 3.93
C LEU A 56 -18.08 5.39 2.66
N PHE A 57 -17.16 4.75 1.95
CA PHE A 57 -17.45 4.03 0.71
C PHE A 57 -17.59 2.51 0.87
N ASN A 58 -17.55 2.00 2.11
CA ASN A 58 -17.50 0.56 2.40
C ASN A 58 -16.39 -0.19 1.63
N LEU A 59 -15.28 0.51 1.35
CA LEU A 59 -14.12 -0.03 0.65
C LEU A 59 -13.06 -0.54 1.61
N ASN A 60 -12.97 0.08 2.80
CA ASN A 60 -11.91 -0.13 3.78
C ASN A 60 -12.42 0.03 5.21
N ASN A 61 -11.78 -0.66 6.15
CA ASN A 61 -11.79 -0.26 7.55
C ASN A 61 -10.95 1.03 7.74
N PRO A 62 -11.22 1.83 8.79
CA PRO A 62 -10.35 2.94 9.18
C PRO A 62 -8.90 2.48 9.41
N ALA A 63 -7.94 3.08 8.70
CA ALA A 63 -6.54 2.71 8.83
C ALA A 63 -5.55 3.85 8.64
N PHE A 64 -4.36 3.65 9.19
CA PHE A 64 -3.18 4.49 8.99
C PHE A 64 -1.93 3.63 8.82
N ARG A 65 -0.84 4.23 8.32
CA ARG A 65 0.45 3.57 8.16
C ARG A 65 1.54 4.24 8.98
N VAL A 66 2.47 3.42 9.47
CA VAL A 66 3.71 3.85 10.10
C VAL A 66 4.87 3.44 9.19
N PHE A 67 5.69 4.41 8.80
CA PHE A 67 6.87 4.21 7.97
C PHE A 67 8.11 4.26 8.85
N ASP A 68 8.78 3.13 8.99
CA ASP A 68 10.09 3.06 9.66
C ASP A 68 11.16 3.29 8.59
N TYR A 69 12.07 4.23 8.80
CA TYR A 69 13.10 4.58 7.82
C TYR A 69 14.44 4.95 8.45
N ASP A 70 15.50 4.88 7.66
CA ASP A 70 16.83 5.35 8.06
C ASP A 70 16.93 6.87 7.92
N ARG A 71 17.29 7.58 8.99
CA ARG A 71 17.35 9.04 8.97
C ARG A 71 18.53 9.60 8.16
N ASN A 72 19.55 8.79 7.88
CA ASN A 72 20.75 9.25 7.18
C ASN A 72 20.57 9.18 5.66
N ASN A 73 19.86 8.16 5.15
CA ASN A 73 19.71 7.93 3.72
C ASN A 73 18.26 7.80 3.25
N PHE A 74 17.29 7.98 4.15
CA PHE A 74 15.84 7.92 3.88
C PHE A 74 15.34 6.56 3.36
N ASN A 75 16.13 5.49 3.44
CA ASN A 75 15.69 4.17 3.05
C ASN A 75 14.62 3.65 4.01
N ILE A 76 13.48 3.24 3.46
CA ILE A 76 12.40 2.60 4.22
C ILE A 76 12.86 1.23 4.70
N LYS A 77 12.67 0.99 6.00
CA LYS A 77 12.98 -0.26 6.71
C LYS A 77 11.75 -1.16 6.83
N ASP A 78 10.58 -0.57 7.04
CA ASP A 78 9.29 -1.26 7.02
C ASP A 78 8.13 -0.27 6.83
N ILE A 79 6.99 -0.79 6.37
CA ILE A 79 5.71 -0.08 6.33
C ILE A 79 4.71 -0.96 7.09
N ARG A 80 4.17 -0.43 8.17
CA ARG A 80 3.20 -1.12 9.02
C ARG A 80 1.84 -0.46 8.91
N THR A 81 0.84 -1.20 8.46
CA THR A 81 -0.55 -0.72 8.39
C THR A 81 -1.28 -1.15 9.65
N PHE A 82 -1.98 -0.20 10.27
CA PHE A 82 -2.80 -0.40 11.45
C PHE A 82 -4.24 -0.05 11.10
N TYR A 83 -5.19 -0.80 11.64
CA TYR A 83 -6.60 -0.58 11.37
C TYR A 83 -7.47 -0.76 12.61
N VAL A 84 -8.70 -0.29 12.51
CA VAL A 84 -9.77 -0.54 13.49
C VAL A 84 -10.84 -1.38 12.81
N ASN A 85 -11.23 -2.52 13.40
CA ASN A 85 -12.34 -3.30 12.88
C ASN A 85 -13.64 -2.51 13.08
N LEU A 86 -14.24 -2.08 11.98
CA LEU A 86 -15.42 -1.22 12.00
C LEU A 86 -16.67 -1.96 12.52
N ASP A 87 -16.81 -3.25 12.21
CA ASP A 87 -17.92 -4.06 12.71
C ASP A 87 -17.84 -4.22 14.22
N GLU A 88 -16.65 -4.50 14.74
CA GLU A 88 -16.41 -4.56 16.18
C GLU A 88 -16.67 -3.20 16.84
N LEU A 89 -16.23 -2.11 16.22
CA LEU A 89 -16.44 -0.74 16.70
C LEU A 89 -17.93 -0.41 16.78
N ASN A 90 -18.71 -0.77 15.77
CA ASN A 90 -20.16 -0.56 15.75
C ASN A 90 -20.89 -1.38 16.82
N GLN A 91 -20.39 -2.57 17.16
CA GLN A 91 -21.00 -3.46 18.16
C GLN A 91 -20.63 -3.07 19.60
N LYS A 92 -19.37 -2.74 19.86
CA LYS A 92 -18.81 -2.57 21.22
C LYS A 92 -18.60 -1.12 21.64
N GLY A 93 -18.56 -0.19 20.66
CA GLY A 93 -18.30 1.22 20.88
C GLY A 93 -16.81 1.57 21.05
N PRO A 94 -16.48 2.88 20.97
CA PRO A 94 -15.09 3.35 20.84
C PRO A 94 -14.20 3.10 22.06
N ASN A 95 -14.79 2.91 23.25
CA ASN A 95 -14.02 2.67 24.47
C ASN A 95 -13.53 1.22 24.60
N GLN A 96 -14.02 0.31 23.76
CA GLN A 96 -13.73 -1.12 23.85
C GLN A 96 -12.92 -1.65 22.68
N VAL A 97 -12.77 -0.87 21.60
CA VAL A 97 -12.07 -1.29 20.38
C VAL A 97 -10.75 -0.55 20.26
N LYS A 98 -9.69 -1.31 20.02
CA LYS A 98 -8.33 -0.78 19.85
C LYS A 98 -7.94 -0.83 18.39
N THR A 99 -7.06 0.07 18.00
CA THR A 99 -6.30 -0.08 16.76
C THR A 99 -5.39 -1.30 16.88
N VAL A 100 -5.38 -2.14 15.86
CA VAL A 100 -4.54 -3.34 15.77
C VAL A 100 -3.61 -3.28 14.57
N LEU A 101 -2.47 -3.95 14.65
CA LEU A 101 -1.59 -4.13 13.50
C LEU A 101 -2.30 -5.02 12.48
N GLU A 102 -2.49 -4.51 11.26
CA GLU A 102 -2.98 -5.31 10.14
C GLU A 102 -1.83 -6.17 9.61
N TYR A 103 -0.76 -5.53 9.14
CA TYR A 103 0.41 -6.22 8.62
C TYR A 103 1.67 -5.35 8.62
N SER A 104 2.81 -6.04 8.58
CA SER A 104 4.10 -5.48 8.18
C SER A 104 4.34 -5.85 6.72
N MET A 105 4.47 -4.85 5.85
CA MET A 105 4.67 -5.04 4.42
C MET A 105 5.97 -5.81 4.14
N LYS A 106 7.03 -5.52 4.91
CA LYS A 106 8.29 -6.25 4.80
C LYS A 106 8.12 -7.73 5.09
N LYS A 107 7.44 -8.07 6.20
CA LYS A 107 7.26 -9.46 6.63
C LYS A 107 6.36 -10.24 5.69
N VAL A 108 5.20 -9.69 5.35
CA VAL A 108 4.19 -10.39 4.52
C VAL A 108 4.73 -10.68 3.13
N TYR A 109 5.39 -9.72 2.49
CA TYR A 109 5.86 -9.86 1.11
C TYR A 109 7.31 -10.36 1.00
N GLY A 110 8.01 -10.53 2.13
CA GLY A 110 9.39 -11.00 2.16
C GLY A 110 10.38 -10.01 1.55
N LEU A 111 10.13 -8.71 1.70
CA LEU A 111 10.92 -7.65 1.06
C LEU A 111 12.29 -7.50 1.72
N LYS A 112 13.33 -7.40 0.89
CA LYS A 112 14.69 -7.08 1.36
C LYS A 112 14.88 -5.57 1.52
N THR A 113 14.35 -4.81 0.57
CA THR A 113 14.37 -3.35 0.51
C THR A 113 13.00 -2.82 0.06
N PHE A 114 12.85 -1.50 0.02
CA PHE A 114 11.66 -0.82 -0.53
C PHE A 114 12.05 0.08 -1.72
N ASP A 115 13.13 -0.27 -2.41
CA ASP A 115 13.53 0.43 -3.64
C ASP A 115 12.61 0.04 -4.82
N ALA A 116 12.73 0.79 -5.91
CA ALA A 116 11.86 0.60 -7.07
C ALA A 116 12.03 -0.78 -7.74
N ASN A 117 13.22 -1.39 -7.67
CA ASN A 117 13.47 -2.70 -8.26
C ASN A 117 12.78 -3.82 -7.46
N GLU A 118 12.97 -3.83 -6.14
CA GLU A 118 12.35 -4.82 -5.25
C GLU A 118 10.82 -4.70 -5.29
N MET A 119 10.29 -3.48 -5.28
CA MET A 119 8.85 -3.23 -5.38
C MET A 119 8.28 -3.63 -6.75
N ASN A 120 9.03 -3.44 -7.84
CA ASN A 120 8.65 -3.94 -9.17
C ASN A 120 8.73 -5.47 -9.26
N TYR A 121 9.69 -6.10 -8.57
CA TYR A 121 9.78 -7.55 -8.47
C TYR A 121 8.57 -8.13 -7.72
N LEU A 122 8.18 -7.53 -6.58
CA LEU A 122 6.93 -7.87 -5.89
C LEU A 122 5.71 -7.76 -6.82
N ALA A 123 5.59 -6.65 -7.56
CA ALA A 123 4.48 -6.47 -8.50
C ALA A 123 4.42 -7.55 -9.59
N LYS A 124 5.58 -8.03 -10.06
CA LYS A 124 5.64 -9.15 -11.02
C LYS A 124 5.23 -10.48 -10.38
N ARG A 125 5.63 -10.73 -9.13
CA ARG A 125 5.24 -11.94 -8.39
C ARG A 125 3.73 -12.08 -8.24
N PHE A 126 3.01 -10.96 -8.06
CA PHE A 126 1.53 -10.99 -8.04
C PHE A 126 0.90 -11.58 -9.30
N ALA A 127 1.57 -11.53 -10.45
CA ALA A 127 1.04 -12.12 -11.69
C ALA A 127 1.20 -13.65 -11.77
N THR A 128 2.00 -14.24 -10.88
CA THR A 128 2.35 -15.67 -10.91
C THR A 128 2.12 -16.39 -9.57
N GLU A 129 1.87 -15.66 -8.49
CA GLU A 129 1.70 -16.20 -7.14
C GLU A 129 0.32 -15.81 -6.58
N ASP A 130 -0.72 -16.62 -6.87
CA ASP A 130 -2.11 -16.33 -6.50
C ASP A 130 -2.30 -16.05 -5.01
N ARG A 131 -1.65 -16.82 -4.13
CA ARG A 131 -1.71 -16.61 -2.68
C ARG A 131 -1.20 -15.23 -2.29
N LEU A 132 -0.12 -14.77 -2.92
CA LEU A 132 0.48 -13.48 -2.65
C LEU A 132 -0.41 -12.34 -3.17
N PHE A 133 -1.00 -12.51 -4.35
CA PHE A 133 -1.95 -11.56 -4.91
C PHE A 133 -3.24 -11.47 -4.08
N ASN A 134 -3.78 -12.60 -3.63
CA ASN A 134 -4.96 -12.63 -2.77
C ASN A 134 -4.70 -11.91 -1.43
N LEU A 135 -3.52 -12.08 -0.83
CA LEU A 135 -3.10 -11.31 0.34
C LEU A 135 -3.08 -9.81 0.02
N TYR A 136 -2.51 -9.41 -1.12
CA TYR A 136 -2.52 -8.01 -1.55
C TYR A 136 -3.94 -7.45 -1.76
N ILE A 137 -4.86 -8.20 -2.35
CA ILE A 137 -6.26 -7.78 -2.50
C ILE A 137 -6.96 -7.66 -1.15
N ARG A 138 -6.66 -8.57 -0.20
CA ARG A 138 -7.19 -8.49 1.17
C ARG A 138 -6.74 -7.24 1.90
N PHE A 139 -5.44 -6.94 1.86
CA PHE A 139 -4.89 -5.72 2.47
C PHE A 139 -5.32 -4.46 1.73
N ASN A 140 -5.54 -4.50 0.42
CA ASN A 140 -6.05 -3.36 -0.36
C ASN A 140 -7.35 -2.80 0.23
N ARG A 141 -8.21 -3.69 0.73
CA ARG A 141 -9.48 -3.36 1.37
C ARG A 141 -9.38 -3.20 2.88
N VAL A 142 -8.18 -3.18 3.45
CA VAL A 142 -7.97 -3.04 4.90
C VAL A 142 -8.82 -4.05 5.70
N MET A 143 -8.75 -5.32 5.31
CA MET A 143 -9.56 -6.41 5.90
C MET A 143 -11.10 -6.18 5.85
N ASN A 144 -11.60 -5.31 4.96
CA ASN A 144 -13.03 -5.08 4.82
C ASN A 144 -13.68 -6.10 3.86
N GLY A 145 -14.77 -6.73 4.32
CA GLY A 145 -15.56 -7.73 3.60
C GLY A 145 -15.39 -9.16 4.14
N ASN A 146 -16.41 -10.00 3.93
CA ASN A 146 -16.42 -11.38 4.41
C ASN A 146 -15.28 -12.23 3.80
N ASP A 147 -14.60 -12.96 4.68
CA ASP A 147 -13.49 -13.88 4.40
C ASP A 147 -13.84 -15.02 3.43
N ASN A 148 -15.12 -15.27 3.16
CA ASN A 148 -15.59 -16.40 2.34
C ASN A 148 -15.36 -16.23 0.82
N LEU A 149 -14.94 -15.06 0.33
CA LEU A 149 -14.66 -14.88 -1.10
C LEU A 149 -13.30 -15.42 -1.55
N TYR A 150 -12.41 -15.79 -0.62
CA TYR A 150 -11.05 -16.23 -0.94
C TYR A 150 -10.59 -17.51 -0.22
N ILE A 151 -11.43 -18.10 0.63
CA ILE A 151 -11.09 -19.33 1.38
C ILE A 151 -11.77 -20.57 0.78
N ASP A 152 -12.87 -20.42 0.03
CA ASP A 152 -13.63 -21.56 -0.54
C ASP A 152 -13.31 -21.89 -2.01
N ARG A 153 -12.15 -21.44 -2.52
CA ARG A 153 -11.58 -22.00 -3.74
C ARG A 153 -10.11 -22.28 -3.47
N PHE A 154 -9.83 -23.56 -3.20
CA PHE A 154 -8.57 -24.33 -3.24
C PHE A 154 -8.33 -25.10 -1.95
#